data_AF-A0A954TDP7-F1
#
_entry.id   AF-A0A954TDP7-F1
#
_cell.length_a   1.000
_cell.length_b   1.000
_cell.length_c   1.000
_cell.angle_alpha   90.00
_cell.angle_beta   90.00
_cell.angle_gamma   90.00
#
_symmetry.space_group_name_H-M   'P 1'
#
loop_
_entity.id
_entity.type
_entity.pdbx_description
1 polymer ?
#
loop_
_entity_poly.entity_id
_entity_poly.type
_entity_poly.pdbx_seq_one_letter_code
_entity_poly.pdbx_strand_id
1 'polypeptide(L)'
;EIITDGFRNAYDFAFTPAGDVFTYDSDGERDVSLPWYRPTRVFHVVPGSHAGWVSRSWKRPGGFFDMPPVLSRLGRGSPTGVLCYRHQQFPPEYQGAAFVLDWTFGRIVAVHPTADGSGFSATDELFMSGAGQHGFAPTDAVVGPDGALYVSVGGRGTRGGVYRVKYTGTASTAGGQKSAVEAPRRLSFDSTDVNQLLTDCLEAPQPLAAWSRAKWVPVARQLGNRILEQAAVDSGRPVVQRIRALEILLELFGGPDVSLLSRLAADNEPQVRARTAWLRGRMRPAVADSRMTSHLLIDSDPLVVRMTLESLAGVDRSLPLHELAEPLAVALDSEDRLVRQTAARVVHRVSEQARQNILTAAARRSSRAELACRLGMVLRASRPQVDAGHLEFGLNLLKSPSSVQDRRDAIRLLQLALGDVGPGQKLPPVYDGYVSPHSFEAVERQLDEARVVTVELYPTGDAETDHELCRLLAMLAPPNRQLLDALLDETGPDSDPVADIHRLLVLSRLPLELTRTQWGQVARVLLRLDSELAARQLP
;
A
#
# COMPACT_ATOMS: atom_id res chain seq x y z
N GLU A 1 1.03 -15.86 12.04
CA GLU A 1 2.39 -15.32 12.18
C GLU A 1 2.69 -14.27 11.10
N ILE A 2 2.25 -14.47 9.84
CA ILE A 2 2.48 -13.53 8.74
C ILE A 2 1.61 -12.26 8.90
N ILE A 3 2.24 -11.07 8.88
CA ILE A 3 1.56 -9.76 8.90
C ILE A 3 1.29 -9.26 7.47
N THR A 4 2.26 -9.41 6.58
CA THR A 4 2.21 -9.04 5.15
C THR A 4 3.25 -9.88 4.39
N ASP A 5 3.09 -10.04 3.09
CA ASP A 5 3.96 -10.83 2.21
C ASP A 5 4.03 -10.24 0.80
N GLY A 6 4.64 -10.96 -0.16
CA GLY A 6 4.70 -10.56 -1.56
C GLY A 6 5.75 -9.49 -1.87
N PHE A 7 6.76 -9.30 -1.02
CA PHE A 7 7.93 -8.47 -1.34
C PHE A 7 8.98 -9.29 -2.09
N ARG A 8 9.85 -8.62 -2.85
CA ARG A 8 11.01 -9.29 -3.48
C ARG A 8 12.20 -9.32 -2.52
N ASN A 9 12.69 -8.15 -2.14
CA ASN A 9 13.79 -7.93 -1.20
C ASN A 9 13.57 -6.58 -0.50
N ALA A 10 12.72 -6.57 0.53
CA ALA A 10 12.51 -5.43 1.41
C ALA A 10 13.39 -5.62 2.65
N TYR A 11 14.55 -4.94 2.69
CA TYR A 11 15.57 -5.16 3.73
C TYR A 11 15.24 -4.49 5.07
N ASP A 12 14.40 -3.45 5.06
CA ASP A 12 14.10 -2.64 6.25
C ASP A 12 12.72 -1.98 6.17
N PHE A 13 12.23 -1.47 7.31
CA PHE A 13 10.94 -0.79 7.44
C PHE A 13 10.95 0.22 8.61
N ALA A 14 10.05 1.20 8.56
CA ALA A 14 9.87 2.16 9.63
C ALA A 14 8.40 2.39 9.96
N PHE A 15 8.13 2.66 11.24
CA PHE A 15 6.82 3.13 11.68
C PHE A 15 6.69 4.65 11.52
N THR A 16 5.61 5.09 10.90
CA THR A 16 5.22 6.51 10.86
C THR A 16 4.72 6.97 12.24
N PRO A 17 4.56 8.29 12.46
CA PRO A 17 3.88 8.80 13.65
C PRO A 17 2.45 8.27 13.81
N ALA A 18 1.77 7.95 12.70
CA ALA A 18 0.43 7.38 12.70
C ALA A 18 0.40 5.88 13.07
N GLY A 19 1.56 5.23 13.17
CA GLY A 19 1.67 3.80 13.48
C GLY A 19 1.57 2.89 12.25
N ASP A 20 1.45 3.47 11.06
CA ASP A 20 1.57 2.78 9.78
C ASP A 20 3.02 2.35 9.50
N VAL A 21 3.20 1.34 8.65
CA VAL A 21 4.53 0.83 8.28
C VAL A 21 4.87 1.24 6.87
N PHE A 22 6.04 1.86 6.68
CA PHE A 22 6.64 2.08 5.37
C PHE A 22 7.81 1.14 5.16
N THR A 23 7.95 0.58 3.96
CA THR A 23 9.09 -0.26 3.57
C THR A 23 9.54 0.06 2.16
N TYR A 24 10.78 -0.28 1.83
CA TYR A 24 11.40 -0.04 0.53
C TYR A 24 11.83 -1.36 -0.11
N ASP A 25 11.15 -1.75 -1.19
CA ASP A 25 11.33 -3.05 -1.86
C ASP A 25 12.05 -2.90 -3.21
N SER A 26 12.88 -3.90 -3.52
CA SER A 26 13.72 -3.90 -4.72
C SER A 26 12.93 -3.95 -6.04
N ASP A 27 13.57 -3.49 -7.11
CA ASP A 27 13.07 -3.58 -8.48
C ASP A 27 13.14 -5.01 -9.04
N GLY A 28 12.68 -5.21 -10.28
CA GLY A 28 12.97 -6.38 -11.10
C GLY A 28 14.00 -6.03 -12.16
N GLU A 29 15.27 -5.81 -11.78
CA GLU A 29 16.32 -5.21 -12.61
C GLU A 29 16.62 -5.95 -13.94
N ARG A 30 16.14 -7.18 -14.08
CA ARG A 30 16.29 -8.01 -15.29
C ARG A 30 15.20 -7.77 -16.33
N ASP A 31 14.09 -7.18 -15.90
CA ASP A 31 12.89 -6.98 -16.71
C ASP A 31 12.77 -5.53 -17.18
N VAL A 32 13.82 -4.72 -17.03
CA VAL A 32 13.81 -3.30 -17.42
C VAL A 32 13.33 -3.18 -18.87
N SER A 33 12.46 -2.20 -19.12
CA SER A 33 11.78 -1.98 -20.41
C SER A 33 10.82 -3.08 -20.86
N LEU A 34 10.50 -4.06 -20.00
CA LEU A 34 9.40 -5.01 -20.22
C LEU A 34 8.11 -4.54 -19.50
N PRO A 35 6.91 -4.93 -19.98
CA PRO A 35 5.62 -4.46 -19.43
C PRO A 35 5.41 -4.72 -17.93
N TRP A 36 6.04 -5.76 -17.40
CA TRP A 36 5.97 -6.13 -15.99
C TRP A 36 7.12 -5.57 -15.15
N TYR A 37 8.03 -4.77 -15.73
CA TYR A 37 9.05 -4.07 -14.96
C TYR A 37 8.39 -3.26 -13.86
N ARG A 38 8.85 -3.44 -12.63
CA ARG A 38 8.46 -2.57 -11.52
C ARG A 38 9.74 -2.01 -10.91
N PRO A 39 9.84 -0.67 -10.77
CA PRO A 39 10.97 -0.06 -10.11
C PRO A 39 11.02 -0.45 -8.63
N THR A 40 12.06 0.00 -7.95
CA THR A 40 12.08 0.04 -6.49
C THR A 40 10.89 0.86 -6.00
N ARG A 41 10.23 0.40 -4.93
CA ARG A 41 8.97 0.98 -4.46
C ARG A 41 8.98 1.19 -2.97
N VAL A 42 8.57 2.39 -2.56
CA VAL A 42 8.22 2.66 -1.18
C VAL A 42 6.75 2.33 -1.00
N PHE A 43 6.46 1.37 -0.13
CA PHE A 43 5.11 0.91 0.13
C PHE A 43 4.58 1.46 1.44
N HIS A 44 3.30 1.84 1.45
CA HIS A 44 2.51 1.88 2.67
C HIS A 44 1.98 0.47 2.93
N VAL A 45 2.57 -0.20 3.91
CA VAL A 45 2.24 -1.59 4.26
C VAL A 45 1.04 -1.61 5.18
N VAL A 46 0.03 -2.38 4.78
CA VAL A 46 -1.20 -2.59 5.56
C VAL A 46 -1.32 -4.05 5.98
N PRO A 47 -1.82 -4.38 7.19
CA PRO A 47 -1.99 -5.75 7.63
C PRO A 47 -2.77 -6.62 6.62
N GLY A 48 -2.25 -7.81 6.34
CA GLY A 48 -2.80 -8.78 5.37
C GLY A 48 -2.55 -8.44 3.90
N SER A 49 -1.89 -7.33 3.59
CA SER A 49 -1.55 -6.97 2.20
C SER A 49 -0.48 -7.88 1.59
N HIS A 50 -0.50 -7.98 0.25
CA HIS A 50 0.47 -8.72 -0.56
C HIS A 50 1.14 -7.76 -1.55
N ALA A 51 2.44 -7.51 -1.46
CA ALA A 51 3.18 -6.50 -2.23
C ALA A 51 3.52 -6.90 -3.69
N GLY A 52 2.96 -8.02 -4.14
CA GLY A 52 2.78 -8.34 -5.55
C GLY A 52 3.88 -9.16 -6.20
N TRP A 53 4.97 -9.50 -5.52
CA TRP A 53 5.97 -10.44 -6.03
C TRP A 53 5.37 -11.85 -6.13
N VAL A 54 5.41 -12.45 -7.34
CA VAL A 54 4.84 -13.78 -7.61
C VAL A 54 5.92 -14.72 -8.14
N SER A 55 6.67 -14.28 -9.16
CA SER A 55 7.74 -15.07 -9.77
C SER A 55 8.92 -14.18 -10.15
N ARG A 56 9.99 -14.79 -10.65
CA ARG A 56 11.16 -14.08 -11.17
C ARG A 56 10.81 -13.06 -12.27
N SER A 57 9.76 -13.32 -13.05
CA SER A 57 9.35 -12.52 -14.21
C SER A 57 7.92 -11.96 -14.07
N TRP A 58 7.35 -12.00 -12.86
CA TRP A 58 6.04 -11.44 -12.62
C TRP A 58 5.91 -10.78 -11.24
N LYS A 59 5.57 -9.49 -11.29
CA LYS A 59 5.21 -8.65 -10.14
C LYS A 59 3.91 -7.93 -10.46
N ARG A 60 2.91 -8.06 -9.58
CA ARG A 60 1.58 -7.46 -9.77
C ARG A 60 1.67 -5.93 -9.99
N PRO A 61 0.89 -5.38 -10.93
CA PRO A 61 0.72 -3.95 -11.12
C PRO A 61 0.20 -3.26 -9.85
N GLY A 62 0.68 -2.05 -9.53
CA GLY A 62 0.25 -1.33 -8.33
C GLY A 62 -1.24 -0.93 -8.33
N GLY A 63 -1.86 -0.86 -9.51
CA GLY A 63 -3.30 -0.56 -9.67
C GLY A 63 -4.23 -1.70 -9.24
N PHE A 64 -3.72 -2.93 -9.05
CA PHE A 64 -4.54 -4.06 -8.63
C PHE A 64 -5.19 -3.83 -7.27
N PHE A 65 -6.48 -4.15 -7.14
CA PHE A 65 -7.23 -4.00 -5.89
C PHE A 65 -6.55 -4.69 -4.69
N ASP A 66 -5.86 -5.81 -4.90
CA ASP A 66 -5.20 -6.57 -3.85
C ASP A 66 -3.78 -6.07 -3.49
N MET A 67 -3.30 -4.99 -4.12
CA MET A 67 -1.99 -4.38 -3.85
C MET A 67 -2.03 -3.30 -2.78
N PRO A 68 -1.00 -3.22 -1.90
CA PRO A 68 -0.84 -2.09 -0.99
C PRO A 68 -0.53 -0.79 -1.76
N PRO A 69 -0.81 0.40 -1.16
CA PRO A 69 -0.45 1.67 -1.76
C PRO A 69 1.06 1.81 -1.99
N VAL A 70 1.43 2.37 -3.13
CA VAL A 70 2.83 2.68 -3.51
C VAL A 70 3.01 4.19 -3.37
N LEU A 71 3.81 4.62 -2.39
CA LEU A 71 4.07 6.03 -2.10
C LEU A 71 5.07 6.65 -3.07
N SER A 72 6.09 5.89 -3.48
CA SER A 72 7.10 6.35 -4.42
C SER A 72 7.65 5.21 -5.28
N ARG A 73 8.09 5.55 -6.49
CA ARG A 73 8.68 4.66 -7.50
C ARG A 73 10.04 5.24 -7.90
N LEU A 74 11.14 4.68 -7.38
CA LEU A 74 12.46 5.32 -7.43
C LEU A 74 13.37 4.78 -8.55
N GLY A 75 12.79 4.12 -9.56
CA GLY A 75 13.56 3.52 -10.65
C GLY A 75 14.37 2.30 -10.19
N ARG A 76 15.48 2.03 -10.89
CA ARG A 76 16.42 0.97 -10.50
C ARG A 76 17.09 1.32 -9.18
N GLY A 77 17.44 0.32 -8.39
CA GLY A 77 18.16 0.56 -7.14
C GLY A 77 18.30 -0.68 -6.27
N SER A 78 18.98 -0.51 -5.14
CA SER A 78 19.13 -1.57 -4.14
C SER A 78 18.79 -1.04 -2.76
N PRO A 79 17.54 -1.24 -2.29
CA PRO A 79 17.09 -0.82 -0.97
C PRO A 79 17.97 -1.37 0.15
N THR A 80 18.23 -0.54 1.16
CA THR A 80 18.94 -0.97 2.37
C THR A 80 18.20 -0.56 3.64
N GLY A 81 18.36 0.69 4.09
CA GLY A 81 17.71 1.23 5.29
C GLY A 81 16.46 2.06 5.01
N VAL A 82 15.54 2.08 5.98
CA VAL A 82 14.30 2.88 6.00
C VAL A 82 14.11 3.43 7.41
N LEU A 83 13.94 4.75 7.55
CA LEU A 83 13.61 5.37 8.84
C LEU A 83 12.62 6.51 8.67
N CYS A 84 11.82 6.77 9.71
CA CYS A 84 10.97 7.96 9.79
C CYS A 84 11.59 8.95 10.78
N TYR A 85 11.72 10.21 10.37
CA TYR A 85 12.34 11.26 11.17
C TYR A 85 11.32 11.93 12.09
N ARG A 86 11.40 11.64 13.38
CA ARG A 86 10.55 12.11 14.47
C ARG A 86 11.37 12.92 15.47
N HIS A 87 12.15 13.87 14.97
CA HIS A 87 12.92 14.82 15.76
C HIS A 87 12.72 16.24 15.18
N GLN A 88 13.13 17.27 15.91
CA GLN A 88 12.97 18.69 15.52
C GLN A 88 14.30 19.36 15.10
N GLN A 89 15.36 18.59 14.81
CA GLN A 89 16.68 19.19 14.49
C GLN A 89 16.77 19.58 13.01
N PHE A 90 16.16 18.78 12.13
CA PHE A 90 15.95 19.16 10.74
C PHE A 90 14.76 20.13 10.61
N PRO A 91 14.74 20.93 9.55
CA PRO A 91 13.63 21.81 9.21
C PRO A 91 12.26 21.09 9.20
N PRO A 92 11.15 21.83 9.43
CA PRO A 92 9.80 21.26 9.50
C PRO A 92 9.42 20.33 8.35
N GLU A 93 9.90 20.60 7.13
CA GLU A 93 9.64 19.78 5.94
C GLU A 93 10.16 18.34 6.05
N TYR A 94 11.19 18.08 6.87
CA TYR A 94 11.69 16.71 7.11
C TYR A 94 11.06 16.02 8.33
N GLN A 95 10.23 16.73 9.10
CA GLN A 95 9.60 16.16 10.30
C GLN A 95 8.43 15.27 9.88
N GLY A 96 8.56 13.96 10.12
CA GLY A 96 7.64 12.92 9.65
C GLY A 96 8.03 12.30 8.31
N ALA A 97 9.03 12.84 7.61
CA ALA A 97 9.54 12.27 6.37
C ALA A 97 10.16 10.88 6.59
N ALA A 98 10.03 10.02 5.59
CA ALA A 98 10.70 8.74 5.54
C ALA A 98 11.95 8.82 4.67
N PHE A 99 13.12 8.51 5.24
CA PHE A 99 14.37 8.41 4.49
C PHE A 99 14.56 6.97 4.03
N VAL A 100 14.72 6.78 2.72
CA VAL A 100 14.98 5.47 2.11
C VAL A 100 16.33 5.48 1.42
N LEU A 101 17.12 4.43 1.66
CA LEU A 101 18.52 4.33 1.23
C LEU A 101 18.66 3.41 0.02
N ASP A 102 19.39 3.87 -1.00
CA ASP A 102 19.71 3.11 -2.21
C ASP A 102 21.23 2.92 -2.31
N TRP A 103 21.65 1.67 -2.12
CA TRP A 103 23.05 1.27 -2.13
C TRP A 103 23.68 1.30 -3.52
N THR A 104 22.93 0.95 -4.56
CA THR A 104 23.49 0.80 -5.92
C THR A 104 23.83 2.15 -6.54
N PHE A 105 22.96 3.15 -6.35
CA PHE A 105 23.16 4.50 -6.89
C PHE A 105 23.70 5.49 -5.87
N GLY A 106 23.93 5.04 -4.63
CA GLY A 106 24.56 5.88 -3.63
C GLY A 106 23.76 7.13 -3.33
N ARG A 107 22.51 6.94 -2.92
CA ARG A 107 21.59 8.03 -2.59
C ARG A 107 20.71 7.72 -1.41
N ILE A 108 20.30 8.78 -0.73
CA ILE A 108 19.23 8.80 0.25
C ILE A 108 18.13 9.67 -0.35
N VAL A 109 16.91 9.15 -0.38
CA VAL A 109 15.72 9.86 -0.84
C VAL A 109 14.86 10.16 0.38
N ALA A 110 14.42 11.41 0.51
CA ALA A 110 13.40 11.79 1.48
C ALA A 110 12.03 11.65 0.82
N VAL A 111 11.16 10.82 1.39
CA VAL A 111 9.77 10.64 0.99
C VAL A 111 8.91 11.38 1.99
N HIS A 112 8.13 12.33 1.50
CA HIS A 112 7.32 13.26 2.28
C HIS A 112 5.85 12.84 2.23
N PRO A 113 5.35 12.07 3.23
CA PRO A 113 3.98 11.59 3.23
C PRO A 113 2.99 12.72 3.56
N THR A 114 1.88 12.77 2.84
CA THR A 114 0.73 13.63 3.12
C THR A 114 -0.49 12.75 3.34
N ALA A 115 -1.26 13.01 4.39
CA ALA A 115 -2.49 12.26 4.65
C ALA A 115 -3.45 12.37 3.46
N ASP A 116 -3.96 11.22 3.00
CA ASP A 116 -4.89 11.14 1.87
C ASP A 116 -5.92 10.03 2.17
N GLY A 117 -7.15 10.46 2.47
CA GLY A 117 -8.20 9.59 2.98
C GLY A 117 -7.75 8.84 4.23
N SER A 118 -7.82 7.51 4.19
CA SER A 118 -7.37 6.63 5.28
C SER A 118 -5.88 6.30 5.23
N GLY A 119 -5.15 6.70 4.18
CA GLY A 119 -3.74 6.39 3.95
C GLY A 119 -2.89 7.62 3.68
N PHE A 120 -1.94 7.49 2.76
CA PHE A 120 -1.00 8.54 2.40
C PHE A 120 -0.81 8.63 0.88
N SER A 121 -0.69 9.85 0.38
CA SER A 121 0.06 10.17 -0.83
C SER A 121 1.46 10.64 -0.44
N ALA A 122 2.40 10.74 -1.38
CA ALA A 122 3.73 11.24 -1.08
C ALA A 122 4.37 11.97 -2.27
N THR A 123 5.26 12.88 -1.93
CA THR A 123 6.29 13.40 -2.85
C THR A 123 7.66 12.89 -2.40
N ASP A 124 8.65 12.91 -3.28
CA ASP A 124 10.01 12.51 -2.94
C ASP A 124 11.05 13.47 -3.52
N GLU A 125 12.19 13.54 -2.85
CA GLU A 125 13.35 14.32 -3.29
C GLU A 125 14.67 13.62 -2.97
N LEU A 126 15.68 13.88 -3.79
CA LEU A 126 17.05 13.47 -3.50
C LEU A 126 17.56 14.27 -2.28
N PHE A 127 17.75 13.60 -1.15
CA PHE A 127 18.23 14.24 0.08
C PHE A 127 19.75 14.29 0.15
N MET A 128 20.41 13.16 -0.16
CA MET A 128 21.86 13.04 -0.08
C MET A 128 22.37 12.09 -1.16
N SER A 129 23.48 12.43 -1.80
CA SER A 129 24.19 11.55 -2.74
C SER A 129 25.69 11.68 -2.58
N GLY A 130 26.43 10.71 -3.12
CA GLY A 130 27.89 10.81 -3.21
C GLY A 130 28.34 11.97 -4.10
N ALA A 131 29.42 12.63 -3.70
CA ALA A 131 30.07 13.67 -4.51
C ALA A 131 31.42 13.17 -5.05
N GLY A 132 31.66 13.38 -6.35
CA GLY A 132 32.90 13.00 -7.01
C GLY A 132 33.10 11.47 -7.06
N GLN A 133 34.36 11.03 -6.86
CA GLN A 133 34.76 9.62 -6.95
C GLN A 133 34.71 8.88 -5.61
N HIS A 134 34.27 9.55 -4.54
CA HIS A 134 34.13 8.91 -3.24
C HIS A 134 32.84 8.08 -3.24
N GLY A 135 33.00 6.76 -3.24
CA GLY A 135 31.88 5.82 -3.15
C GLY A 135 31.04 6.11 -1.90
N PHE A 136 29.77 6.44 -2.12
CA PHE A 136 28.78 6.58 -1.07
C PHE A 136 27.77 5.46 -1.27
N ALA A 137 27.93 4.35 -0.55
CA ALA A 137 27.04 3.19 -0.66
C ALA A 137 26.33 3.04 0.69
N PRO A 138 25.20 3.74 0.91
CA PRO A 138 24.52 3.74 2.20
C PRO A 138 24.00 2.34 2.51
N THR A 139 24.29 1.86 3.72
CA THR A 139 23.93 0.52 4.19
C THR A 139 22.84 0.54 5.26
N ASP A 140 22.76 1.61 6.05
CA ASP A 140 21.70 1.84 7.04
C ASP A 140 21.81 3.28 7.61
N ALA A 141 20.75 3.80 8.22
CA ALA A 141 20.76 5.08 8.92
C ALA A 141 19.89 5.10 10.19
N VAL A 142 20.27 5.93 11.16
CA VAL A 142 19.53 6.13 12.41
C VAL A 142 19.55 7.60 12.85
N VAL A 143 18.54 8.01 13.63
CA VAL A 143 18.51 9.34 14.25
C VAL A 143 19.11 9.29 15.65
N GLY A 144 20.13 10.10 15.90
CA GLY A 144 20.81 10.18 17.20
C GLY A 144 20.06 11.05 18.22
N PRO A 145 20.49 11.04 19.50
CA PRO A 145 19.92 11.88 20.57
C PRO A 145 20.03 13.39 20.32
N ASP A 146 20.95 13.79 19.45
CA ASP A 146 21.16 15.17 18.99
C ASP A 146 20.28 15.54 17.80
N GLY A 147 19.46 14.61 17.31
CA GLY A 147 18.59 14.79 16.14
C GLY A 147 19.29 14.72 14.80
N ALA A 148 20.60 14.46 14.77
CA ALA A 148 21.35 14.26 13.54
C ALA A 148 21.05 12.88 12.94
N LEU A 149 21.13 12.79 11.62
CA LEU A 149 21.05 11.52 10.89
C LEU A 149 22.45 10.90 10.80
N TYR A 150 22.62 9.69 11.31
CA TYR A 150 23.85 8.91 11.23
C TYR A 150 23.69 7.86 10.14
N VAL A 151 24.50 7.94 9.09
CA VAL A 151 24.42 7.07 7.92
C VAL A 151 25.67 6.19 7.86
N SER A 152 25.48 4.89 7.94
CA SER A 152 26.55 3.92 7.67
C SER A 152 26.71 3.72 6.15
N VAL A 153 27.95 3.63 5.70
CA VAL A 153 28.27 3.32 4.29
C VAL A 153 29.30 2.20 4.19
N GLY A 154 29.25 1.45 3.10
CA GLY A 154 30.26 0.47 2.75
C GLY A 154 29.82 -0.53 1.67
N GLY A 155 30.79 -1.30 1.17
CA GLY A 155 30.57 -2.33 0.15
C GLY A 155 31.41 -2.13 -1.12
N ARG A 156 31.40 -3.11 -2.04
CA ARG A 156 32.19 -3.10 -3.30
C ARG A 156 33.70 -2.81 -3.13
N GLY A 157 34.29 -3.20 -1.99
CA GLY A 157 35.70 -2.90 -1.70
C GLY A 157 36.00 -1.42 -1.43
N THR A 158 34.96 -0.57 -1.31
CA THR A 158 35.11 0.84 -0.91
C THR A 158 35.33 0.98 0.59
N ARG A 159 35.94 2.09 1.01
CA ARG A 159 36.16 2.40 2.44
C ARG A 159 34.82 2.60 3.14
N GLY A 160 34.55 1.80 4.17
CA GLY A 160 33.39 1.98 5.04
C GLY A 160 33.53 3.18 5.97
N GLY A 161 32.40 3.69 6.47
CA GLY A 161 32.38 4.83 7.38
C GLY A 161 30.98 5.16 7.91
N VAL A 162 30.92 6.17 8.79
CA VAL A 162 29.67 6.73 9.30
C VAL A 162 29.67 8.24 9.08
N TYR A 163 28.66 8.73 8.37
CA TYR A 163 28.41 10.16 8.19
C TYR A 163 27.43 10.64 9.25
N ARG A 164 27.69 11.83 9.81
CA ARG A 164 26.75 12.55 10.67
C ARG A 164 26.22 13.76 9.91
N VAL A 165 24.93 13.72 9.57
CA VAL A 165 24.23 14.80 8.86
C VAL A 165 23.44 15.62 9.87
N LYS A 166 23.74 16.92 9.93
CA LYS A 166 23.05 17.88 10.79
C LYS A 166 22.64 19.10 9.97
N TYR A 167 21.46 19.64 10.23
CA TYR A 167 21.10 20.94 9.70
C TYR A 167 21.89 22.03 10.43
N THR A 168 22.46 22.98 9.69
CA THR A 168 23.24 24.13 10.24
C THR A 168 22.75 25.49 9.75
N GLY A 169 21.67 25.51 8.97
CA GLY A 169 21.12 26.73 8.41
C GLY A 169 20.22 27.51 9.38
N THR A 170 19.86 28.73 8.99
CA THR A 170 18.71 29.48 9.50
C THR A 170 17.59 29.31 8.48
N ALA A 171 16.43 28.73 8.82
CA ALA A 171 15.40 28.46 7.83
C ALA A 171 14.95 29.73 7.09
N SER A 172 14.73 29.59 5.78
CA SER A 172 14.04 30.61 5.00
C SER A 172 12.57 30.20 4.98
N THR A 173 11.70 30.94 5.66
CA THR A 173 10.27 30.78 5.41
C THR A 173 9.96 31.35 4.03
N ALA A 174 9.09 30.66 3.28
CA ALA A 174 8.55 31.18 2.03
C ALA A 174 7.84 32.52 2.32
N GLY A 175 8.50 33.63 2.02
CA GLY A 175 8.08 34.97 2.45
C GLY A 175 9.22 35.96 2.78
N GLY A 176 10.49 35.57 2.67
CA GLY A 176 11.62 36.52 2.73
C GLY A 176 11.95 37.06 4.13
N GLN A 177 11.27 36.59 5.18
CA GLN A 177 11.71 36.80 6.56
C GLN A 177 12.58 35.62 7.01
N LYS A 178 13.86 35.91 7.27
CA LYS A 178 14.79 34.96 7.91
C LYS A 178 14.35 34.73 9.36
N SER A 179 13.45 33.77 9.58
CA SER A 179 13.21 33.23 10.91
C SER A 179 14.24 32.12 11.15
N ALA A 180 15.13 32.28 12.12
CA ALA A 180 15.97 31.16 12.54
C ALA A 180 15.05 29.97 12.87
N VAL A 181 15.40 28.74 12.43
CA VAL A 181 14.75 27.55 13.00
C VAL A 181 14.98 27.66 14.49
N GLU A 182 13.90 27.80 15.27
CA GLU A 182 14.04 27.80 16.73
C GLU A 182 14.83 26.56 17.11
N ALA A 183 15.90 26.76 17.88
CA ALA A 183 16.71 25.65 18.35
C ALA A 183 15.77 24.64 19.02
N PRO A 184 15.89 23.33 18.73
CA PRO A 184 14.96 22.34 19.24
C PRO A 184 14.81 22.49 20.76
N ARG A 185 13.56 22.51 21.23
CA ARG A 185 13.24 22.71 22.65
C ARG A 185 14.03 21.72 23.50
N ARG A 186 14.74 22.21 24.52
CA ARG A 186 15.40 21.35 25.49
C ARG A 186 14.35 20.73 26.41
N LEU A 187 14.12 19.43 26.26
CA LEU A 187 13.27 18.65 27.15
C LEU A 187 13.97 18.42 28.50
N SER A 188 13.24 18.55 29.60
CA SER A 188 13.71 18.32 30.97
C SER A 188 12.90 17.18 31.61
N PHE A 189 13.50 15.99 31.60
CA PHE A 189 12.93 14.78 32.20
C PHE A 189 13.15 14.69 33.73
N ASP A 190 13.72 15.74 34.32
CA ASP A 190 14.05 15.90 35.73
C ASP A 190 13.33 17.10 36.38
N SER A 191 12.43 17.76 35.65
CA SER A 191 11.61 18.87 36.16
C SER A 191 10.77 18.46 37.38
N THR A 192 10.56 19.37 38.32
CA THR A 192 9.62 19.17 39.43
C THR A 192 8.18 19.58 39.08
N ASP A 193 7.98 20.28 37.96
CA ASP A 193 6.65 20.64 37.45
C ASP A 193 6.05 19.47 36.67
N VAL A 194 4.96 18.91 37.19
CA VAL A 194 4.22 17.78 36.60
C VAL A 194 3.71 18.10 35.19
N ASN A 195 3.26 19.33 34.93
CA ASN A 195 2.76 19.70 33.61
C ASN A 195 3.89 19.76 32.58
N GLN A 196 5.05 20.28 32.98
CA GLN A 196 6.24 20.29 32.14
C GLN A 196 6.76 18.87 31.89
N LEU A 197 6.85 18.03 32.93
CA LEU A 197 7.22 16.61 32.81
C LEU A 197 6.29 15.83 31.87
N LEU A 198 4.98 16.04 31.99
CA LEU A 198 3.99 15.43 31.11
C LEU A 198 4.21 15.86 29.66
N THR A 199 4.34 17.17 29.40
CA THR A 199 4.60 17.68 28.05
C THR A 199 5.89 17.10 27.47
N ASP A 200 6.99 17.10 28.22
CA ASP A 200 8.27 16.58 27.75
C ASP A 200 8.24 15.06 27.51
N CYS A 201 7.46 14.32 28.29
CA CYS A 201 7.22 12.90 28.08
C CYS A 201 6.43 12.63 26.77
N LEU A 202 5.39 13.43 26.51
CA LEU A 202 4.56 13.33 25.31
C LEU A 202 5.27 13.83 24.04
N GLU A 203 6.25 14.72 24.17
CA GLU A 203 7.02 15.30 23.06
C GLU A 203 8.39 14.64 22.86
N ALA A 204 8.67 13.53 23.56
CA ALA A 204 9.94 12.83 23.45
C ALA A 204 10.27 12.46 21.99
N PRO A 205 11.39 12.95 21.42
CA PRO A 205 11.73 12.71 20.01
C PRO A 205 12.13 11.26 19.80
N GLN A 206 11.95 10.73 18.58
CA GLN A 206 12.20 9.33 18.25
C GLN A 206 11.69 8.37 19.34
N PRO A 207 10.40 8.39 19.71
CA PRO A 207 9.92 7.74 20.94
C PRO A 207 10.12 6.22 20.98
N LEU A 208 10.38 5.59 19.83
CA LEU A 208 10.70 4.16 19.71
C LEU A 208 12.21 3.87 19.86
N ALA A 209 13.08 4.86 19.71
CA ALA A 209 14.53 4.68 19.85
C ALA A 209 14.92 4.41 21.31
N ALA A 210 15.86 3.48 21.52
CA ALA A 210 16.27 3.05 22.86
C ALA A 210 16.74 4.22 23.76
N TRP A 211 17.51 5.17 23.20
CA TRP A 211 17.99 6.34 23.94
C TRP A 211 16.87 7.30 24.37
N SER A 212 15.78 7.38 23.59
CA SER A 212 14.62 8.22 23.91
C SER A 212 13.77 7.53 24.98
N ARG A 213 13.52 6.23 24.80
CA ARG A 213 12.81 5.37 25.76
C ARG A 213 13.45 5.40 27.14
N ALA A 214 14.78 5.36 27.21
CA ALA A 214 15.52 5.46 28.47
C ALA A 214 15.20 6.74 29.27
N LYS A 215 14.74 7.81 28.60
CA LYS A 215 14.35 9.08 29.22
C LYS A 215 12.86 9.15 29.55
N TRP A 216 11.99 8.91 28.57
CA TRP A 216 10.55 9.15 28.76
C TRP A 216 9.83 8.03 29.53
N VAL A 217 10.30 6.78 29.47
CA VAL A 217 9.61 5.65 30.14
C VAL A 217 9.62 5.78 31.66
N PRO A 218 10.74 6.12 32.35
CA PRO A 218 10.72 6.36 33.79
C PRO A 218 9.75 7.48 34.19
N VAL A 219 9.74 8.58 33.44
CA VAL A 219 8.83 9.71 33.68
C VAL A 219 7.37 9.30 33.49
N ALA A 220 7.04 8.57 32.41
CA ALA A 220 5.69 8.06 32.19
C ALA A 220 5.21 7.16 33.34
N ARG A 221 6.08 6.30 33.87
CA ARG A 221 5.76 5.44 35.04
C ARG A 221 5.52 6.27 36.30
N GLN A 222 6.29 7.33 36.51
CA GLN A 222 6.12 8.25 37.63
C GLN A 222 4.82 9.05 37.53
N LEU A 223 4.45 9.52 36.34
CA LEU A 223 3.18 10.24 36.10
C LEU A 223 1.97 9.34 36.35
N GLY A 224 2.08 8.05 36.02
CA GLY A 224 1.02 7.07 36.19
C GLY A 224 -0.11 7.20 35.16
N ASN A 225 -1.03 6.24 35.17
CA ASN A 225 -2.10 6.16 34.18
C ASN A 225 -3.09 7.35 34.26
N ARG A 226 -3.51 7.76 35.45
CA ARG A 226 -4.54 8.81 35.63
C ARG A 226 -4.19 10.13 34.94
N ILE A 227 -2.93 10.56 35.03
CA ILE A 227 -2.47 11.81 34.39
C ILE A 227 -2.47 11.66 32.87
N LEU A 228 -2.06 10.50 32.35
CA LEU A 228 -2.07 10.21 30.91
C LEU A 228 -3.49 10.07 30.36
N GLU A 229 -4.42 9.49 31.14
CA GLU A 229 -5.84 9.41 30.80
C GLU A 229 -6.46 10.80 30.69
N GLN A 230 -6.15 11.70 31.63
CA GLN A 230 -6.55 13.10 31.56
C GLN A 230 -5.96 13.80 30.34
N ALA A 231 -4.68 13.58 30.05
CA ALA A 231 -4.03 14.14 28.87
C ALA A 231 -4.65 13.66 27.55
N ALA A 232 -5.15 12.42 27.49
CA ALA A 232 -5.79 11.88 26.30
C ALA A 232 -7.17 12.52 26.01
N VAL A 233 -7.93 12.90 27.03
CA VAL A 233 -9.28 13.51 26.88
C VAL A 233 -9.27 15.03 26.85
N ASP A 234 -8.14 15.66 27.20
CA ASP A 234 -8.01 17.11 27.24
C ASP A 234 -7.99 17.70 25.82
N SER A 235 -9.11 18.26 25.38
CA SER A 235 -9.25 18.92 24.08
C SER A 235 -8.45 20.22 23.95
N GLY A 236 -7.91 20.75 25.06
CA GLY A 236 -6.97 21.87 25.04
C GLY A 236 -5.55 21.45 24.63
N ARG A 237 -5.25 20.15 24.61
CA ARG A 237 -3.93 19.64 24.20
C ARG A 237 -3.85 19.37 22.70
N PRO A 238 -2.66 19.54 22.09
CA PRO A 238 -2.42 19.12 20.72
C PRO A 238 -2.79 17.65 20.50
N VAL A 239 -3.47 17.35 19.39
CA VAL A 239 -3.91 15.99 19.04
C VAL A 239 -2.78 14.97 19.09
N VAL A 240 -1.56 15.34 18.65
CA VAL A 240 -0.39 14.46 18.70
C VAL A 240 0.00 14.05 20.13
N GLN A 241 -0.13 14.97 21.11
CA GLN A 241 0.13 14.67 22.52
C GLN A 241 -0.97 13.75 23.09
N ARG A 242 -2.22 13.97 22.72
CA ARG A 242 -3.36 13.13 23.12
C ARG A 242 -3.19 11.69 22.59
N ILE A 243 -2.81 11.55 21.32
CA ILE A 243 -2.47 10.26 20.71
C ILE A 243 -1.27 9.62 21.42
N ARG A 244 -0.22 10.39 21.71
CA ARG A 244 0.96 9.86 22.40
C ARG A 244 0.62 9.36 23.81
N ALA A 245 -0.26 10.05 24.54
CA ALA A 245 -0.73 9.60 25.84
C ALA A 245 -1.43 8.23 25.74
N LEU A 246 -2.26 8.04 24.72
CA LEU A 246 -2.91 6.75 24.43
C LEU A 246 -1.92 5.63 24.10
N GLU A 247 -0.87 5.91 23.32
CA GLU A 247 0.18 4.95 23.02
C GLU A 247 0.94 4.52 24.29
N ILE A 248 1.29 5.48 25.15
CA ILE A 248 1.96 5.22 26.43
C ILE A 248 1.05 4.42 27.37
N LEU A 249 -0.24 4.76 27.43
CA LEU A 249 -1.24 4.02 28.22
C LEU A 249 -1.29 2.55 27.80
N LEU A 250 -1.34 2.27 26.49
CA LEU A 250 -1.32 0.90 25.99
C LEU A 250 -0.02 0.19 26.38
N GLU A 251 1.12 0.81 26.09
CA GLU A 251 2.43 0.17 26.21
C GLU A 251 2.79 -0.12 27.68
N LEU A 252 2.53 0.83 28.58
CA LEU A 252 3.01 0.75 29.97
C LEU A 252 1.92 0.35 30.98
N PHE A 253 0.65 0.55 30.64
CA PHE A 253 -0.47 0.39 31.59
C PHE A 253 -1.59 -0.53 31.08
N GLY A 254 -1.44 -1.14 29.89
CA GLY A 254 -2.44 -2.06 29.32
C GLY A 254 -3.60 -1.38 28.58
N GLY A 255 -3.60 -0.05 28.51
CA GLY A 255 -4.61 0.77 27.83
C GLY A 255 -5.64 1.39 28.78
N PRO A 256 -6.46 2.33 28.26
CA PRO A 256 -7.55 2.94 29.02
C PRO A 256 -8.70 1.95 29.30
N ASP A 257 -9.52 2.23 30.31
CA ASP A 257 -10.73 1.43 30.56
C ASP A 257 -11.81 1.61 29.47
N VAL A 258 -12.84 0.77 29.49
CA VAL A 258 -13.92 0.76 28.50
C VAL A 258 -14.75 2.05 28.52
N SER A 259 -14.91 2.69 29.69
CA SER A 259 -15.65 3.96 29.80
C SER A 259 -14.91 5.09 29.08
N LEU A 260 -13.60 5.16 29.29
CA LEU A 260 -12.72 6.13 28.65
C LEU A 260 -12.61 5.87 27.15
N LEU A 261 -12.47 4.62 26.71
CA LEU A 261 -12.53 4.25 25.28
C LEU A 261 -13.82 4.72 24.63
N SER A 262 -14.97 4.52 25.30
CA SER A 262 -16.27 4.93 24.77
C SER A 262 -16.37 6.45 24.61
N ARG A 263 -15.77 7.22 25.53
CA ARG A 263 -15.68 8.68 25.43
C ARG A 263 -14.79 9.12 24.27
N LEU A 264 -13.61 8.52 24.14
CA LEU A 264 -12.65 8.84 23.07
C LEU A 264 -13.13 8.38 21.69
N ALA A 265 -13.95 7.34 21.61
CA ALA A 265 -14.60 6.89 20.38
C ALA A 265 -15.64 7.89 19.86
N ALA A 266 -16.10 8.82 20.70
CA ALA A 266 -17.01 9.90 20.36
C ALA A 266 -16.31 11.28 20.32
N ASP A 267 -14.96 11.31 20.33
CA ASP A 267 -14.20 12.56 20.29
C ASP A 267 -14.44 13.34 18.99
N ASN A 268 -14.36 14.66 19.03
CA ASN A 268 -14.49 15.49 17.84
C ASN A 268 -13.34 15.27 16.85
N GLU A 269 -12.15 14.94 17.35
CA GLU A 269 -10.95 14.78 16.52
C GLU A 269 -10.87 13.37 15.91
N PRO A 270 -10.90 13.23 14.57
CA PRO A 270 -10.89 11.92 13.92
C PRO A 270 -9.62 11.13 14.21
N GLN A 271 -8.45 11.78 14.38
CA GLN A 271 -7.22 11.04 14.70
C GLN A 271 -7.26 10.42 16.10
N VAL A 272 -7.99 11.04 17.05
CA VAL A 272 -8.22 10.47 18.38
C VAL A 272 -9.17 9.29 18.31
N ARG A 273 -10.28 9.40 17.57
CA ARG A 273 -11.21 8.28 17.32
C ARG A 273 -10.51 7.10 16.62
N ALA A 274 -9.71 7.38 15.59
CA ALA A 274 -8.94 6.38 14.86
C ALA A 274 -7.89 5.70 15.75
N ARG A 275 -7.20 6.45 16.61
CA ARG A 275 -6.27 5.87 17.57
C ARG A 275 -6.98 5.02 18.61
N THR A 276 -8.17 5.43 19.05
CA THR A 276 -9.04 4.65 19.95
C THR A 276 -9.45 3.31 19.31
N ALA A 277 -9.84 3.33 18.03
CA ALA A 277 -10.10 2.14 17.25
C ALA A 277 -8.88 1.21 17.17
N TRP A 278 -7.69 1.78 16.93
CA TRP A 278 -6.43 1.02 16.87
C TRP A 278 -6.04 0.37 18.21
N LEU A 279 -6.24 1.08 19.32
CA LEU A 279 -5.91 0.62 20.68
C LEU A 279 -6.71 -0.63 21.07
N ARG A 280 -8.02 -0.61 20.84
CA ARG A 280 -8.94 -1.64 21.35
C ARG A 280 -8.61 -3.06 20.87
N GLY A 281 -8.07 -3.20 19.65
CA GLY A 281 -7.61 -4.47 19.09
C GLY A 281 -6.22 -4.91 19.57
N ARG A 282 -5.47 -4.00 20.19
CA ARG A 282 -4.11 -4.24 20.69
C ARG A 282 -4.05 -4.40 22.21
N MET A 283 -5.09 -3.98 22.93
CA MET A 283 -5.26 -4.28 24.35
C MET A 283 -5.34 -5.78 24.62
N ARG A 284 -5.05 -6.18 25.86
CA ARG A 284 -5.06 -7.58 26.31
C ARG A 284 -5.82 -7.68 27.65
N PRO A 285 -7.05 -8.23 27.68
CA PRO A 285 -7.83 -8.71 26.52
C PRO A 285 -8.24 -7.56 25.58
N ALA A 286 -8.48 -7.88 24.31
CA ALA A 286 -9.01 -6.90 23.36
C ALA A 286 -10.46 -6.53 23.74
N VAL A 287 -10.88 -5.29 23.45
CA VAL A 287 -12.22 -4.82 23.78
C VAL A 287 -13.18 -5.10 22.63
N ALA A 288 -14.05 -6.10 22.83
CA ALA A 288 -15.04 -6.56 21.86
C ALA A 288 -16.43 -5.95 22.13
N ASP A 289 -16.61 -4.68 21.79
CA ASP A 289 -17.90 -3.98 21.92
C ASP A 289 -18.57 -3.80 20.54
N SER A 290 -19.68 -4.51 20.29
CA SER A 290 -20.40 -4.45 19.00
C SER A 290 -20.94 -3.05 18.69
N ARG A 291 -21.44 -2.31 19.69
CA ARG A 291 -22.06 -0.99 19.49
C ARG A 291 -21.02 0.04 19.11
N MET A 292 -19.91 0.07 19.84
CA MET A 292 -18.76 0.91 19.52
C MET A 292 -18.17 0.55 18.16
N THR A 293 -18.03 -0.74 17.86
CA THR A 293 -17.53 -1.21 16.56
C THR A 293 -18.42 -0.74 15.42
N SER A 294 -19.73 -0.93 15.55
CA SER A 294 -20.71 -0.51 14.55
C SER A 294 -20.63 1.00 14.31
N HIS A 295 -20.56 1.79 15.38
CA HIS A 295 -20.43 3.25 15.28
C HIS A 295 -19.15 3.69 14.53
N LEU A 296 -18.00 3.09 14.85
CA LEU A 296 -16.71 3.46 14.23
C LEU A 296 -16.56 2.93 12.79
N LEU A 297 -17.27 1.86 12.42
CA LEU A 297 -17.26 1.33 11.04
C LEU A 297 -18.02 2.22 10.04
N ILE A 298 -18.92 3.07 10.53
CA ILE A 298 -19.71 4.00 9.71
C ILE A 298 -19.32 5.46 9.96
N ASP A 299 -18.14 5.69 10.56
CA ASP A 299 -17.61 7.02 10.80
C ASP A 299 -17.44 7.79 9.48
N SER A 300 -17.65 9.10 9.52
CA SER A 300 -17.46 9.98 8.36
C SER A 300 -16.01 10.07 7.91
N ASP A 301 -15.05 9.83 8.83
CA ASP A 301 -13.64 9.89 8.54
C ASP A 301 -13.09 8.50 8.16
N PRO A 302 -12.52 8.34 6.95
CA PRO A 302 -12.08 7.04 6.45
C PRO A 302 -10.91 6.45 7.26
N LEU A 303 -10.09 7.27 7.93
CA LEU A 303 -9.02 6.77 8.79
C LEU A 303 -9.58 6.04 10.01
N VAL A 304 -10.69 6.54 10.58
CA VAL A 304 -11.38 5.89 11.69
C VAL A 304 -11.92 4.53 11.25
N VAL A 305 -12.56 4.47 10.07
CA VAL A 305 -13.09 3.23 9.50
C VAL A 305 -11.97 2.22 9.25
N ARG A 306 -10.86 2.62 8.60
CA ARG A 306 -9.71 1.73 8.36
C ARG A 306 -9.14 1.18 9.66
N MET A 307 -8.86 2.03 10.64
CA MET A 307 -8.30 1.58 11.93
C MET A 307 -9.26 0.65 12.67
N THR A 308 -10.56 0.86 12.53
CA THR A 308 -11.59 -0.02 13.08
C THR A 308 -11.55 -1.39 12.43
N LEU A 309 -11.48 -1.46 11.09
CA LEU A 309 -11.36 -2.72 10.34
C LEU A 309 -10.06 -3.47 10.69
N GLU A 310 -8.92 -2.78 10.74
CA GLU A 310 -7.64 -3.39 11.12
C GLU A 310 -7.67 -3.93 12.55
N SER A 311 -8.34 -3.23 13.46
CA SER A 311 -8.45 -3.66 14.86
C SER A 311 -9.21 -4.98 15.03
N LEU A 312 -10.13 -5.32 14.10
CA LEU A 312 -10.91 -6.56 14.16
C LEU A 312 -10.00 -7.80 14.18
N ALA A 313 -8.83 -7.72 13.57
CA ALA A 313 -7.84 -8.80 13.58
C ALA A 313 -7.43 -9.25 15.00
N GLY A 314 -7.48 -8.33 15.98
CA GLY A 314 -7.15 -8.59 17.39
C GLY A 314 -8.37 -8.79 18.30
N VAL A 315 -9.58 -8.48 17.82
CA VAL A 315 -10.85 -8.60 18.56
C VAL A 315 -11.60 -9.91 18.24
N ASP A 316 -11.22 -10.53 17.12
CA ASP A 316 -11.94 -11.49 16.27
C ASP A 316 -12.69 -12.67 16.96
N ARG A 317 -12.21 -13.23 18.08
CA ARG A 317 -12.75 -14.53 18.54
C ARG A 317 -14.04 -14.45 19.36
N SER A 318 -14.45 -13.27 19.83
CA SER A 318 -15.65 -13.11 20.67
C SER A 318 -16.68 -12.15 20.12
N LEU A 319 -16.42 -11.48 19.00
CA LEU A 319 -17.32 -10.49 18.44
C LEU A 319 -18.38 -11.15 17.53
N PRO A 320 -19.68 -10.91 17.73
CA PRO A 320 -20.72 -11.43 16.84
C PRO A 320 -20.69 -10.73 15.47
N LEU A 321 -19.78 -11.14 14.58
CA LEU A 321 -19.57 -10.52 13.27
C LEU A 321 -20.83 -10.49 12.38
N HIS A 322 -21.80 -11.36 12.64
CA HIS A 322 -23.09 -11.34 11.94
C HIS A 322 -23.89 -10.06 12.23
N GLU A 323 -23.72 -9.44 13.40
CA GLU A 323 -24.33 -8.15 13.76
C GLU A 323 -23.67 -6.97 13.03
N LEU A 324 -22.49 -7.18 12.44
CA LEU A 324 -21.74 -6.15 11.72
C LEU A 324 -21.91 -6.18 10.20
N ALA A 325 -22.81 -7.02 9.67
CA ALA A 325 -22.99 -7.14 8.21
C ALA A 325 -23.33 -5.80 7.53
N GLU A 326 -24.27 -5.03 8.09
CA GLU A 326 -24.67 -3.73 7.53
C GLU A 326 -23.56 -2.66 7.67
N PRO A 327 -22.90 -2.45 8.83
CA PRO A 327 -21.73 -1.58 8.93
C PRO A 327 -20.56 -1.98 8.03
N LEU A 328 -20.30 -3.27 7.86
CA LEU A 328 -19.26 -3.74 6.95
C LEU A 328 -19.61 -3.48 5.48
N ALA A 329 -20.89 -3.60 5.11
CA ALA A 329 -21.36 -3.23 3.77
C ALA A 329 -21.14 -1.73 3.49
N VAL A 330 -21.30 -0.85 4.50
CA VAL A 330 -20.94 0.58 4.38
C VAL A 330 -19.45 0.75 4.06
N ALA A 331 -18.57 0.07 4.80
CA ALA A 331 -17.13 0.15 4.58
C ALA A 331 -16.70 -0.42 3.21
N LEU A 332 -17.35 -1.48 2.75
CA LEU A 332 -17.12 -2.08 1.42
C LEU A 332 -17.55 -1.14 0.27
N ASP A 333 -18.44 -0.20 0.53
CA ASP A 333 -18.94 0.80 -0.43
C ASP A 333 -18.16 2.13 -0.41
N SER A 334 -17.21 2.27 0.54
CA SER A 334 -16.43 3.50 0.73
C SER A 334 -15.79 3.99 -0.56
N GLU A 335 -15.75 5.30 -0.82
CA GLU A 335 -14.97 5.88 -1.92
C GLU A 335 -13.46 5.73 -1.70
N ASP A 336 -13.03 5.69 -0.42
CA ASP A 336 -11.65 5.41 -0.05
C ASP A 336 -11.29 3.95 -0.36
N ARG A 337 -10.36 3.78 -1.32
CA ARG A 337 -9.91 2.47 -1.80
C ARG A 337 -9.29 1.62 -0.69
N LEU A 338 -8.52 2.23 0.22
CA LEU A 338 -7.81 1.48 1.26
C LEU A 338 -8.78 0.99 2.35
N VAL A 339 -9.85 1.73 2.64
CA VAL A 339 -10.98 1.25 3.44
C VAL A 339 -11.62 0.03 2.78
N ARG A 340 -11.97 0.09 1.48
CA ARG A 340 -12.55 -1.06 0.75
C ARG A 340 -11.63 -2.28 0.77
N GLN A 341 -10.34 -2.09 0.52
CA GLN A 341 -9.34 -3.16 0.58
C GLN A 341 -9.26 -3.80 1.97
N THR A 342 -9.27 -2.99 3.02
CA THR A 342 -9.19 -3.46 4.40
C THR A 342 -10.47 -4.20 4.80
N ALA A 343 -11.64 -3.73 4.37
CA ALA A 343 -12.91 -4.41 4.57
C ALA A 343 -12.96 -5.76 3.82
N ALA A 344 -12.47 -5.82 2.59
CA ALA A 344 -12.34 -7.07 1.83
C ALA A 344 -11.45 -8.11 2.54
N ARG A 345 -10.38 -7.67 3.24
CA ARG A 345 -9.53 -8.56 4.06
C ARG A 345 -10.25 -9.06 5.31
N VAL A 346 -11.19 -8.31 5.87
CA VAL A 346 -12.07 -8.79 6.94
C VAL A 346 -12.95 -9.91 6.40
N VAL A 347 -13.60 -9.73 5.25
CA VAL A 347 -14.46 -10.74 4.60
C VAL A 347 -13.72 -12.08 4.39
N HIS A 348 -12.45 -12.04 4.02
CA HIS A 348 -11.63 -13.26 3.86
C HIS A 348 -11.50 -14.08 5.16
N ARG A 349 -11.50 -13.42 6.32
CA ARG A 349 -11.20 -14.04 7.62
C ARG A 349 -12.43 -14.54 8.38
N VAL A 350 -13.63 -14.11 7.99
CA VAL A 350 -14.86 -14.48 8.70
C VAL A 350 -15.36 -15.87 8.30
N SER A 351 -16.22 -16.45 9.14
CA SER A 351 -16.92 -17.71 8.83
C SER A 351 -17.79 -17.60 7.59
N GLU A 352 -18.07 -18.73 6.94
CA GLU A 352 -18.88 -18.77 5.72
C GLU A 352 -20.27 -18.14 5.92
N GLN A 353 -20.92 -18.42 7.06
CA GLN A 353 -22.22 -17.83 7.38
C GLN A 353 -22.16 -16.30 7.50
N ALA A 354 -21.14 -15.77 8.19
CA ALA A 354 -20.97 -14.32 8.33
C ALA A 354 -20.66 -13.68 6.97
N ARG A 355 -19.84 -14.34 6.15
CA ARG A 355 -19.50 -13.94 4.79
C ARG A 355 -20.74 -13.80 3.91
N GLN A 356 -21.64 -14.78 3.94
CA GLN A 356 -22.89 -14.74 3.18
C GLN A 356 -23.82 -13.62 3.63
N ASN A 357 -23.89 -13.35 4.93
CA ASN A 357 -24.66 -12.23 5.47
C ASN A 357 -24.09 -10.87 5.00
N ILE A 358 -22.75 -10.71 5.04
CA ILE A 358 -22.07 -9.51 4.54
C ILE A 358 -22.30 -9.34 3.04
N LEU A 359 -22.17 -10.41 2.25
CA LEU A 359 -22.43 -10.38 0.80
C LEU A 359 -23.86 -9.93 0.51
N THR A 360 -24.84 -10.44 1.25
CA THR A 360 -26.26 -10.06 1.08
C THR A 360 -26.49 -8.59 1.41
N ALA A 361 -25.88 -8.07 2.48
CA ALA A 361 -25.94 -6.65 2.83
C ALA A 361 -25.24 -5.76 1.79
N ALA A 362 -24.07 -6.19 1.31
CA ALA A 362 -23.30 -5.48 0.28
C ALA A 362 -24.06 -5.41 -1.06
N ALA A 363 -24.63 -6.52 -1.53
CA ALA A 363 -25.43 -6.58 -2.76
C ALA A 363 -26.67 -5.68 -2.71
N ARG A 364 -27.35 -5.62 -1.56
CA ARG A 364 -28.47 -4.69 -1.34
C ARG A 364 -28.05 -3.22 -1.38
N ARG A 365 -26.78 -2.93 -1.08
CA ARG A 365 -26.27 -1.57 -0.95
C ARG A 365 -25.84 -1.01 -2.30
N SER A 366 -24.90 -1.66 -2.97
CA SER A 366 -24.39 -1.21 -4.26
C SER A 366 -23.58 -2.31 -4.96
N SER A 367 -23.43 -2.19 -6.28
CA SER A 367 -22.53 -3.07 -7.04
C SER A 367 -21.07 -2.94 -6.62
N ARG A 368 -20.63 -1.76 -6.16
CA ARG A 368 -19.27 -1.54 -5.63
C ARG A 368 -19.05 -2.30 -4.33
N ALA A 369 -19.99 -2.23 -3.40
CA ALA A 369 -19.91 -2.95 -2.14
C ALA A 369 -19.87 -4.46 -2.38
N GLU A 370 -20.72 -4.96 -3.27
CA GLU A 370 -20.72 -6.37 -3.67
C GLU A 370 -19.39 -6.77 -4.33
N LEU A 371 -18.86 -5.95 -5.24
CA LEU A 371 -17.56 -6.17 -5.88
C LEU A 371 -16.44 -6.28 -4.85
N ALA A 372 -16.33 -5.33 -3.92
CA ALA A 372 -15.31 -5.36 -2.86
C ALA A 372 -15.48 -6.59 -1.95
N CYS A 373 -16.72 -6.98 -1.64
CA CYS A 373 -17.00 -8.20 -0.87
C CYS A 373 -16.50 -9.44 -1.61
N ARG A 374 -16.89 -9.58 -2.88
CA ARG A 374 -16.49 -10.72 -3.75
C ARG A 374 -14.98 -10.79 -3.95
N LEU A 375 -14.31 -9.65 -4.14
CA LEU A 375 -12.85 -9.56 -4.14
C LEU A 375 -12.28 -10.14 -2.85
N GLY A 376 -12.83 -9.76 -1.69
CA GLY A 376 -12.46 -10.30 -0.39
C GLY A 376 -12.66 -11.83 -0.25
N MET A 377 -13.71 -12.38 -0.84
CA MET A 377 -13.97 -13.82 -0.84
C MET A 377 -12.91 -14.60 -1.62
N VAL A 378 -12.43 -14.05 -2.74
CA VAL A 378 -11.40 -14.71 -3.55
C VAL A 378 -9.98 -14.43 -3.07
N LEU A 379 -9.72 -13.36 -2.31
CA LEU A 379 -8.38 -13.05 -1.78
C LEU A 379 -7.77 -14.29 -1.12
N ARG A 380 -6.56 -14.67 -1.54
CA ARG A 380 -5.76 -15.75 -0.92
C ARG A 380 -6.46 -17.13 -0.79
N ALA A 381 -7.59 -17.37 -1.45
CA ALA A 381 -8.26 -18.67 -1.43
C ALA A 381 -7.39 -19.72 -2.17
N SER A 382 -7.42 -20.97 -1.71
CA SER A 382 -6.98 -22.13 -2.51
C SER A 382 -8.03 -22.32 -3.60
N ARG A 383 -7.82 -21.70 -4.77
CA ARG A 383 -8.93 -21.54 -5.72
C ARG A 383 -9.17 -22.81 -6.54
N PRO A 384 -10.44 -23.16 -6.79
CA PRO A 384 -10.78 -24.08 -7.88
C PRO A 384 -10.37 -23.46 -9.23
N GLN A 385 -10.38 -24.28 -10.27
CA GLN A 385 -9.93 -23.92 -11.63
C GLN A 385 -10.65 -22.67 -12.18
N VAL A 386 -11.96 -22.53 -11.94
CA VAL A 386 -12.79 -21.37 -12.30
C VAL A 386 -13.94 -21.18 -11.28
N ASP A 387 -14.22 -19.94 -10.88
CA ASP A 387 -15.40 -19.58 -10.06
C ASP A 387 -16.49 -18.92 -10.92
N ALA A 388 -17.53 -19.70 -11.27
CA ALA A 388 -18.61 -19.25 -12.14
C ALA A 388 -19.43 -18.08 -11.55
N GLY A 389 -19.65 -18.05 -10.23
CA GLY A 389 -20.45 -17.02 -9.59
C GLY A 389 -19.76 -15.66 -9.56
N HIS A 390 -18.43 -15.64 -9.39
CA HIS A 390 -17.64 -14.42 -9.50
C HIS A 390 -17.45 -13.98 -10.96
N LEU A 391 -17.35 -14.92 -11.90
CA LEU A 391 -17.34 -14.62 -13.34
C LEU A 391 -18.62 -13.92 -13.79
N GLU A 392 -19.78 -14.52 -13.52
CA GLU A 392 -21.08 -13.98 -13.91
C GLU A 392 -21.29 -12.55 -13.39
N PHE A 393 -21.01 -12.33 -12.10
CA PHE A 393 -21.10 -10.98 -11.50
C PHE A 393 -20.16 -9.98 -12.18
N GLY A 394 -18.88 -10.34 -12.38
CA GLY A 394 -17.90 -9.45 -12.99
C GLY A 394 -18.28 -9.06 -14.41
N LEU A 395 -18.76 -10.00 -15.22
CA LEU A 395 -19.22 -9.74 -16.59
C LEU A 395 -20.46 -8.83 -16.61
N ASN A 396 -21.43 -9.07 -15.73
CA ASN A 396 -22.63 -8.22 -15.62
C ASN A 396 -22.27 -6.79 -15.19
N LEU A 397 -21.26 -6.63 -14.34
CA LEU A 397 -20.78 -5.31 -13.93
C LEU A 397 -20.07 -4.58 -15.08
N LEU A 398 -19.30 -5.27 -15.92
CA LEU A 398 -18.66 -4.69 -17.10
C LEU A 398 -19.67 -4.23 -18.17
N LYS A 399 -20.81 -4.91 -18.29
CA LYS A 399 -21.92 -4.50 -19.19
C LYS A 399 -22.71 -3.30 -18.66
N SER A 400 -22.59 -3.00 -17.37
CA SER A 400 -23.35 -1.96 -16.69
C SER A 400 -22.54 -0.66 -16.56
N PRO A 401 -23.20 0.52 -16.57
CA PRO A 401 -22.52 1.78 -16.25
C PRO A 401 -21.85 1.72 -14.87
N SER A 402 -20.56 1.99 -14.83
CA SER A 402 -19.73 1.93 -13.61
C SER A 402 -18.54 2.89 -13.72
N SER A 403 -17.92 3.22 -12.59
CA SER A 403 -16.73 4.08 -12.60
C SER A 403 -15.54 3.35 -13.25
N VAL A 404 -14.54 4.11 -13.74
CA VAL A 404 -13.30 3.52 -14.27
C VAL A 404 -12.61 2.62 -13.24
N GLN A 405 -12.62 3.01 -11.96
CA GLN A 405 -12.05 2.20 -10.89
C GLN A 405 -12.85 0.90 -10.67
N ASP A 406 -14.18 0.96 -10.62
CA ASP A 406 -15.02 -0.23 -10.42
C ASP A 406 -14.88 -1.20 -11.60
N ARG A 407 -14.72 -0.69 -12.84
CA ARG A 407 -14.42 -1.53 -14.02
C ARG A 407 -13.08 -2.25 -13.91
N ARG A 408 -12.01 -1.55 -13.49
CA ARG A 408 -10.70 -2.18 -13.28
C ARG A 408 -10.71 -3.20 -12.16
N ASP A 409 -11.44 -2.92 -11.08
CA ASP A 409 -11.62 -3.85 -9.96
C ASP A 409 -12.47 -5.07 -10.40
N ALA A 410 -13.44 -4.90 -11.30
CA ALA A 410 -14.20 -5.98 -11.93
C ALA A 410 -13.34 -6.85 -12.85
N ILE A 411 -12.49 -6.26 -13.71
CA ILE A 411 -11.50 -6.98 -14.51
C ILE A 411 -10.59 -7.79 -13.58
N ARG A 412 -10.14 -7.19 -12.47
CA ARG A 412 -9.32 -7.89 -11.48
C ARG A 412 -10.08 -9.05 -10.84
N LEU A 413 -11.36 -8.89 -10.50
CA LEU A 413 -12.20 -10.00 -10.01
C LEU A 413 -12.27 -11.14 -11.03
N LEU A 414 -12.44 -10.84 -12.32
CA LEU A 414 -12.48 -11.85 -13.38
C LEU A 414 -11.13 -12.59 -13.50
N GLN A 415 -10.01 -11.88 -13.51
CA GLN A 415 -8.68 -12.50 -13.48
C GLN A 415 -8.52 -13.43 -12.27
N LEU A 416 -8.98 -13.01 -11.09
CA LEU A 416 -8.92 -13.79 -9.86
C LEU A 416 -9.83 -15.02 -9.90
N ALA A 417 -11.04 -14.90 -10.46
CA ALA A 417 -12.02 -15.97 -10.65
C ALA A 417 -11.53 -17.04 -11.65
N LEU A 418 -10.62 -16.67 -12.55
CA LEU A 418 -9.94 -17.56 -13.49
C LEU A 418 -8.63 -18.17 -12.94
N GLY A 419 -8.39 -18.08 -11.63
CA GLY A 419 -7.19 -18.65 -11.00
C GLY A 419 -6.03 -17.67 -10.78
N ASP A 420 -6.25 -16.37 -11.00
CA ASP A 420 -5.21 -15.33 -11.03
C ASP A 420 -4.23 -15.47 -12.21
N VAL A 421 -3.48 -14.41 -12.47
CA VAL A 421 -2.33 -14.43 -13.37
C VAL A 421 -1.10 -14.94 -12.64
N GLY A 422 -0.40 -15.91 -13.24
CA GLY A 422 0.80 -16.48 -12.67
C GLY A 422 1.51 -17.47 -13.59
N PRO A 423 2.54 -18.18 -13.09
CA PRO A 423 3.33 -19.12 -13.87
C PRO A 423 2.49 -20.25 -14.46
N GLY A 424 2.37 -20.29 -15.80
CA GLY A 424 1.67 -21.34 -16.51
C GLY A 424 2.48 -22.64 -16.56
N GLN A 425 1.83 -23.80 -16.45
CA GLN A 425 2.51 -25.10 -16.25
C GLN A 425 3.46 -25.53 -17.38
N LYS A 426 3.44 -24.87 -18.56
CA LYS A 426 4.27 -25.19 -19.74
C LYS A 426 4.64 -23.98 -20.60
N LEU A 427 4.54 -22.77 -20.06
CA LEU A 427 4.79 -21.54 -20.81
C LEU A 427 6.09 -20.86 -20.35
N PRO A 428 6.82 -20.18 -21.25
CA PRO A 428 7.97 -19.38 -20.85
C PRO A 428 7.59 -18.27 -19.86
N PRO A 429 8.52 -17.83 -18.98
CA PRO A 429 8.25 -16.83 -17.93
C PRO A 429 7.69 -15.49 -18.41
N VAL A 430 7.87 -15.16 -19.68
CA VAL A 430 7.30 -13.97 -20.34
C VAL A 430 5.75 -13.93 -20.24
N TYR A 431 5.12 -15.09 -20.08
CA TYR A 431 3.68 -15.25 -19.98
C TYR A 431 3.15 -15.28 -18.54
N ASP A 432 4.01 -15.23 -17.52
CA ASP A 432 3.57 -15.34 -16.11
C ASP A 432 2.55 -14.25 -15.72
N GLY A 433 2.57 -13.11 -16.40
CA GLY A 433 1.57 -12.06 -16.22
C GLY A 433 0.30 -12.23 -17.07
N TYR A 434 0.23 -13.16 -18.01
CA TYR A 434 -0.78 -13.17 -19.08
C TYR A 434 -1.63 -14.43 -19.11
N VAL A 435 -1.37 -15.39 -18.22
CA VAL A 435 -2.03 -16.69 -18.21
C VAL A 435 -2.42 -17.11 -16.80
N SER A 436 -3.39 -18.00 -16.72
CA SER A 436 -3.70 -18.70 -15.49
C SER A 436 -2.71 -19.84 -15.25
N PRO A 437 -2.35 -20.14 -13.99
CA PRO A 437 -1.62 -21.36 -13.64
C PRO A 437 -2.46 -22.63 -13.84
N HIS A 438 -3.77 -22.49 -14.09
CA HIS A 438 -4.69 -23.60 -14.32
C HIS A 438 -5.08 -23.75 -15.80
N SER A 439 -5.35 -24.98 -16.22
CA SER A 439 -5.93 -25.25 -17.56
C SER A 439 -7.39 -24.77 -17.60
N PHE A 440 -7.96 -24.52 -18.78
CA PHE A 440 -9.40 -24.23 -18.94
C PHE A 440 -10.16 -25.31 -19.73
N GLU A 441 -9.50 -26.40 -20.14
CA GLU A 441 -10.08 -27.45 -21.00
C GLU A 441 -11.43 -27.99 -20.48
N ALA A 442 -11.57 -28.17 -19.16
CA ALA A 442 -12.78 -28.71 -18.55
C ALA A 442 -13.96 -27.71 -18.50
N VAL A 443 -13.69 -26.41 -18.67
CA VAL A 443 -14.63 -25.30 -18.49
C VAL A 443 -14.72 -24.39 -19.71
N GLU A 444 -14.15 -24.79 -20.84
CA GLU A 444 -14.10 -24.01 -22.08
C GLU A 444 -15.43 -23.36 -22.47
N ARG A 445 -16.53 -24.13 -22.46
CA ARG A 445 -17.87 -23.63 -22.80
C ARG A 445 -18.40 -22.56 -21.83
N GLN A 446 -17.95 -22.57 -20.58
CA GLN A 446 -18.36 -21.58 -19.58
C GLN A 446 -17.69 -20.23 -19.82
N LEU A 447 -16.61 -20.18 -20.61
CA LEU A 447 -15.82 -18.98 -20.88
C LEU A 447 -16.26 -18.24 -22.16
N ASP A 448 -17.17 -18.80 -22.95
CA ASP A 448 -17.59 -18.21 -24.23
C ASP A 448 -18.23 -16.83 -24.05
N GLU A 449 -19.07 -16.66 -23.03
CA GLU A 449 -19.63 -15.34 -22.71
C GLU A 449 -18.54 -14.35 -22.31
N ALA A 450 -17.58 -14.77 -21.46
CA ALA A 450 -16.48 -13.92 -21.04
C ALA A 450 -15.66 -13.43 -22.23
N ARG A 451 -15.40 -14.31 -23.20
CA ARG A 451 -14.70 -13.98 -24.45
C ARG A 451 -15.44 -12.95 -25.28
N VAL A 452 -16.74 -13.14 -25.49
CA VAL A 452 -17.55 -12.19 -26.27
C VAL A 452 -17.57 -10.81 -25.61
N VAL A 453 -17.91 -10.77 -24.32
CA VAL A 453 -18.04 -9.52 -23.57
C VAL A 453 -16.72 -8.74 -23.51
N THR A 454 -15.61 -9.42 -23.25
CA THR A 454 -14.30 -8.76 -23.15
C THR A 454 -13.79 -8.26 -24.49
N VAL A 455 -14.10 -8.96 -25.60
CA VAL A 455 -13.79 -8.50 -26.96
C VAL A 455 -14.62 -7.28 -27.32
N GLU A 456 -15.93 -7.30 -27.09
CA GLU A 456 -16.83 -6.18 -27.40
C GLU A 456 -16.52 -4.92 -26.58
N LEU A 457 -15.95 -5.10 -25.38
CA LEU A 457 -15.56 -4.01 -24.49
C LEU A 457 -14.25 -3.33 -24.92
N TYR A 458 -13.38 -4.01 -25.66
CA TYR A 458 -12.07 -3.49 -26.05
C TYR A 458 -12.13 -2.72 -27.38
N PRO A 459 -11.56 -1.50 -27.47
CA PRO A 459 -10.97 -0.71 -26.39
C PRO A 459 -12.02 0.09 -25.61
N THR A 460 -11.73 0.35 -24.33
CA THR A 460 -12.59 1.13 -23.42
C THR A 460 -12.33 2.63 -23.49
N GLY A 461 -11.18 3.05 -24.03
CA GLY A 461 -10.73 4.44 -24.07
C GLY A 461 -9.99 4.91 -22.82
N ASP A 462 -9.79 4.04 -21.83
CA ASP A 462 -8.92 4.27 -20.67
C ASP A 462 -7.71 3.33 -20.74
N ALA A 463 -6.51 3.90 -20.91
CA ALA A 463 -5.31 3.12 -21.18
C ALA A 463 -4.94 2.11 -20.08
N GLU A 464 -5.18 2.45 -18.80
CA GLU A 464 -4.90 1.53 -17.69
C GLU A 464 -5.93 0.39 -17.63
N THR A 465 -7.21 0.68 -17.93
CA THR A 465 -8.27 -0.32 -18.05
C THR A 465 -8.00 -1.26 -19.22
N ASP A 466 -7.64 -0.70 -20.39
CA ASP A 466 -7.34 -1.47 -21.59
C ASP A 466 -6.12 -2.37 -21.42
N HIS A 467 -5.10 -1.93 -20.67
CA HIS A 467 -3.93 -2.75 -20.34
C HIS A 467 -4.30 -4.00 -19.52
N GLU A 468 -5.19 -3.87 -18.54
CA GLU A 468 -5.62 -5.01 -17.72
C GLU A 468 -6.72 -5.85 -18.39
N LEU A 469 -7.54 -5.24 -19.25
CA LEU A 469 -8.47 -5.95 -20.13
C LEU A 469 -7.72 -6.81 -21.14
N CYS A 470 -6.63 -6.30 -21.73
CA CYS A 470 -5.73 -7.07 -22.59
C CYS A 470 -5.13 -8.28 -21.86
N ARG A 471 -4.73 -8.11 -20.60
CA ARG A 471 -4.25 -9.23 -19.77
C ARG A 471 -5.33 -10.29 -19.57
N LEU A 472 -6.58 -9.88 -19.32
CA LEU A 472 -7.73 -10.79 -19.22
C LEU A 472 -8.03 -11.49 -20.56
N LEU A 473 -7.98 -10.76 -21.68
CA LEU A 473 -8.11 -11.31 -23.03
C LEU A 473 -7.02 -12.35 -23.34
N ALA A 474 -5.79 -12.11 -22.90
CA ALA A 474 -4.69 -13.08 -23.04
C ALA A 474 -4.93 -14.37 -22.23
N MET A 475 -5.56 -14.26 -21.06
CA MET A 475 -5.99 -15.43 -20.27
C MET A 475 -7.10 -16.21 -20.97
N LEU A 476 -8.11 -15.51 -21.51
CA LEU A 476 -9.28 -16.11 -22.16
C LEU A 476 -9.00 -16.66 -23.57
N ALA A 477 -7.98 -16.11 -24.24
CA ALA A 477 -7.50 -16.49 -25.57
C ALA A 477 -8.63 -16.61 -26.63
N PRO A 478 -9.45 -15.57 -26.86
CA PRO A 478 -10.56 -15.65 -27.81
C PRO A 478 -10.06 -15.80 -29.26
N PRO A 479 -10.66 -16.68 -30.08
CA PRO A 479 -10.36 -16.78 -31.52
C PRO A 479 -11.02 -15.64 -32.31
N ASN A 480 -10.67 -14.38 -32.05
CA ASN A 480 -11.30 -13.21 -32.68
C ASN A 480 -10.33 -12.41 -33.57
N ARG A 481 -10.62 -12.37 -34.89
CA ARG A 481 -9.79 -11.68 -35.89
C ARG A 481 -9.81 -10.16 -35.73
N GLN A 482 -10.97 -9.58 -35.40
CA GLN A 482 -11.13 -8.13 -35.24
C GLN A 482 -10.33 -7.61 -34.04
N LEU A 483 -10.31 -8.36 -32.93
CA LEU A 483 -9.45 -8.06 -31.79
C LEU A 483 -7.97 -8.09 -32.20
N LEU A 484 -7.56 -9.11 -32.96
CA LEU A 484 -6.19 -9.24 -33.43
C LEU A 484 -5.78 -8.03 -34.29
N ASP A 485 -6.65 -7.62 -35.21
CA ASP A 485 -6.42 -6.44 -36.06
C ASP A 485 -6.37 -5.15 -35.22
N ALA A 486 -7.29 -4.98 -34.27
CA ALA A 486 -7.31 -3.82 -33.36
C ALA A 486 -6.02 -3.71 -32.53
N LEU A 487 -5.51 -4.82 -31.99
CA LEU A 487 -4.25 -4.85 -31.24
C LEU A 487 -3.05 -4.47 -32.11
N LEU A 488 -3.02 -4.87 -33.39
CA LEU A 488 -1.95 -4.52 -34.31
C LEU A 488 -2.02 -3.07 -34.77
N ASP A 489 -3.22 -2.54 -34.99
CA ASP A 489 -3.42 -1.15 -35.42
C ASP A 489 -2.92 -0.13 -34.37
N GLU A 490 -2.83 -0.54 -33.10
CA GLU A 490 -2.25 0.26 -32.02
C GLU A 490 -0.70 0.22 -31.95
N THR A 491 -0.02 -0.62 -32.73
CA THR A 491 1.46 -0.80 -32.71
C THR A 491 2.17 0.02 -33.79
N GLY A 492 1.93 1.34 -33.77
CA GLY A 492 2.45 2.30 -34.75
C GLY A 492 3.95 2.63 -34.64
N PRO A 493 4.44 3.66 -35.34
CA PRO A 493 5.77 4.23 -35.11
C PRO A 493 5.86 5.14 -33.87
N ASP A 494 4.73 5.71 -33.46
CA ASP A 494 4.67 6.65 -32.34
C ASP A 494 4.20 5.99 -31.03
N SER A 495 3.83 4.69 -31.08
CA SER A 495 3.39 3.92 -29.92
C SER A 495 4.50 3.74 -28.88
N ASP A 496 4.10 3.49 -27.64
CA ASP A 496 5.05 3.18 -26.59
C ASP A 496 5.61 1.75 -26.76
N PRO A 497 6.94 1.57 -26.87
CA PRO A 497 7.52 0.27 -27.17
C PRO A 497 7.26 -0.76 -26.06
N VAL A 498 7.08 -0.33 -24.80
CA VAL A 498 6.70 -1.23 -23.70
C VAL A 498 5.24 -1.67 -23.87
N ALA A 499 4.33 -0.76 -24.22
CA ALA A 499 2.95 -1.10 -24.55
C ALA A 499 2.86 -2.01 -25.79
N ASP A 500 3.76 -1.87 -26.76
CA ASP A 500 3.79 -2.73 -27.94
C ASP A 500 4.23 -4.16 -27.60
N ILE A 501 5.25 -4.32 -26.74
CA ILE A 501 5.63 -5.65 -26.21
C ILE A 501 4.43 -6.28 -25.48
N HIS A 502 3.68 -5.50 -24.70
CA HIS A 502 2.47 -5.96 -24.03
C HIS A 502 1.42 -6.48 -25.04
N ARG A 503 1.11 -5.70 -26.08
CA ARG A 503 0.14 -6.10 -27.12
C ARG A 503 0.60 -7.32 -27.90
N LEU A 504 1.88 -7.41 -28.25
CA LEU A 504 2.43 -8.57 -28.96
C LEU A 504 2.33 -9.86 -28.12
N LEU A 505 2.51 -9.77 -26.80
CA LEU A 505 2.32 -10.91 -25.89
C LEU A 505 0.86 -11.31 -25.75
N VAL A 506 -0.08 -10.36 -25.78
CA VAL A 506 -1.51 -10.64 -25.78
C VAL A 506 -1.91 -11.30 -27.10
N LEU A 507 -1.44 -10.76 -28.22
CA LEU A 507 -1.69 -11.27 -29.56
C LEU A 507 -1.16 -12.70 -29.73
N SER A 508 0.03 -13.02 -29.19
CA SER A 508 0.58 -14.38 -29.27
C SER A 508 -0.20 -15.43 -28.48
N ARG A 509 -1.14 -15.00 -27.62
CA ARG A 509 -2.08 -15.88 -26.93
C ARG A 509 -3.37 -16.16 -27.72
N LEU A 510 -3.68 -15.37 -28.74
CA LEU A 510 -4.88 -15.59 -29.57
C LEU A 510 -4.67 -16.81 -30.48
N PRO A 511 -5.59 -17.79 -30.51
CA PRO A 511 -5.43 -19.03 -31.27
C PRO A 511 -5.78 -18.82 -32.76
N LEU A 512 -5.07 -17.91 -33.43
CA LEU A 512 -5.29 -17.53 -34.83
C LEU A 512 -3.97 -17.55 -35.62
N GLU A 513 -4.01 -18.03 -36.86
CA GLU A 513 -2.89 -17.89 -37.78
C GLU A 513 -2.81 -16.46 -38.32
N LEU A 514 -1.61 -15.87 -38.32
CA LEU A 514 -1.37 -14.54 -38.89
C LEU A 514 -1.28 -14.59 -40.42
N THR A 515 -1.90 -13.61 -41.07
CA THR A 515 -1.72 -13.36 -42.50
C THR A 515 -0.31 -12.83 -42.78
N ARG A 516 0.13 -12.87 -44.04
CA ARG A 516 1.44 -12.33 -44.45
C ARG A 516 1.59 -10.84 -44.11
N THR A 517 0.52 -10.07 -44.22
CA THR A 517 0.50 -8.64 -43.89
C THR A 517 0.68 -8.42 -42.38
N GLN A 518 -0.04 -9.18 -41.56
CA GLN A 518 0.07 -9.12 -40.09
C GLN A 518 1.46 -9.58 -39.62
N TRP A 519 2.03 -10.63 -40.22
CA TRP A 519 3.42 -11.02 -40.00
C TRP A 519 4.40 -9.89 -40.31
N GLY A 520 4.17 -9.14 -41.40
CA GLY A 520 4.96 -7.97 -41.74
C GLY A 520 4.81 -6.80 -40.74
N GLN A 521 3.65 -6.64 -40.10
CA GLN A 521 3.47 -5.67 -39.01
C GLN A 521 4.24 -6.12 -37.76
N VAL A 522 4.02 -7.34 -37.28
CA VAL A 522 4.72 -7.90 -36.10
C VAL A 522 6.24 -7.81 -36.27
N ALA A 523 6.77 -8.22 -37.43
CA ALA A 523 8.19 -8.13 -37.72
C ALA A 523 8.71 -6.68 -37.66
N ARG A 524 7.96 -5.70 -38.18
CA ARG A 524 8.34 -4.28 -38.12
C ARG A 524 8.34 -3.72 -36.70
N VAL A 525 7.41 -4.15 -35.85
CA VAL A 525 7.41 -3.75 -34.43
C VAL A 525 8.67 -4.31 -33.77
N LEU A 526 8.90 -5.62 -33.85
CA LEU A 526 10.04 -6.29 -33.23
C LEU A 526 11.40 -5.73 -33.68
N LEU A 527 11.56 -5.43 -34.97
CA LEU A 527 12.82 -4.92 -35.52
C LEU A 527 13.12 -3.46 -35.12
N ARG A 528 12.12 -2.69 -34.70
CA ARG A 528 12.28 -1.27 -34.30
C ARG A 528 12.45 -1.06 -32.80
N LEU A 529 12.07 -2.04 -31.97
CA LEU A 529 12.09 -1.93 -30.50
C LEU A 529 13.41 -1.37 -29.93
N ASP A 530 14.55 -1.90 -30.36
CA ASP A 530 15.87 -1.45 -29.87
C ASP A 530 16.12 0.04 -30.17
N SER A 531 15.86 0.46 -31.41
CA SER A 531 16.00 1.85 -31.81
C SER A 531 15.02 2.79 -31.11
N GLU A 532 13.80 2.33 -30.84
CA GLU A 532 12.74 3.13 -30.19
C GLU A 532 12.98 3.26 -28.68
N LEU A 533 13.41 2.19 -28.02
CA LEU A 533 13.83 2.21 -26.61
C LEU A 533 15.02 3.17 -26.42
N ALA A 534 16.04 3.06 -27.28
CA ALA A 534 17.20 3.95 -27.25
C ALA A 534 16.81 5.43 -27.50
N ALA A 535 15.97 5.69 -28.50
CA ALA A 535 15.52 7.05 -28.83
C ALA A 535 14.74 7.71 -27.67
N ARG A 536 13.96 6.92 -26.91
CA ARG A 536 13.17 7.40 -25.76
C ARG A 536 13.95 7.43 -24.44
N GLN A 537 15.23 7.02 -24.46
CA GLN A 537 16.05 6.86 -23.25
C GLN A 537 15.37 5.96 -22.20
N LEU A 538 14.60 4.98 -22.69
CA LEU A 538 14.02 3.96 -21.82
C LEU A 538 15.15 3.00 -21.39
N PRO A 539 15.20 2.64 -20.10
CA PRO A 539 16.36 1.99 -19.50
C PRO A 539 16.61 0.54 -19.96
#